data_AF-A0A821I3N7-F1
#
_entry.id   AF-A0A821I3N7-F1
#
_cell.length_a   1.000
_cell.length_b   1.000
_cell.length_c   1.000
_cell.angle_alpha   90.00
_cell.angle_beta   90.00
_cell.angle_gamma   90.00
#
_symmetry.space_group_name_H-M   'P 1'
#
loop_
_entity.id
_entity.type
_entity.pdbx_description
1 polymer ?
#
loop_
_entity_poly.entity_id
_entity_poly.type
_entity_poly.pdbx_seq_one_letter_code
_entity_poly.pdbx_strand_id
1 'polypeptide(L)'
;DAQSERQTSIYSPPFYSSPNGYKMRARLYLNGDGNARRTHMSMFFVLMQSSNDPILKFPFNYKVTFCLYDQTPAQRHIIDSFRPDIRSSSFQRPRMNMNIASGIPKFFPLENIQQEGSPYVQDNIMFIKILVNFRCLPKTLLHYIFSLNPGLPMHVQQAKINSEVERMHRDQHHESNEQEDTELSIEESVP
;
A
#
# COMPACT_ATOMS: atom_id res chain seq x y z
N ASP A 1 -31.15 -20.25 3.39
CA ASP A 1 -30.19 -19.26 2.84
C ASP A 1 -28.73 -19.68 2.97
N ALA A 2 -28.34 -20.76 2.28
CA ALA A 2 -26.96 -21.29 2.31
C ALA A 2 -26.46 -21.75 0.92
N GLN A 3 -26.93 -21.10 -0.17
CA GLN A 3 -26.51 -21.41 -1.53
C GLN A 3 -26.43 -20.17 -2.43
N SER A 4 -25.51 -19.27 -2.09
CA SER A 4 -24.94 -18.37 -3.10
C SER A 4 -23.43 -18.50 -3.03
N GLU A 5 -22.85 -19.22 -4.00
CA GLU A 5 -21.40 -19.29 -4.21
C GLU A 5 -20.78 -17.94 -4.67
N ARG A 6 -21.45 -16.81 -4.38
CA ARG A 6 -20.86 -15.49 -4.57
C ARG A 6 -19.72 -15.33 -3.58
N GLN A 7 -18.52 -15.35 -4.10
CA GLN A 7 -17.32 -15.00 -3.36
C GLN A 7 -17.50 -13.59 -2.75
N THR A 8 -17.65 -13.54 -1.43
CA THR A 8 -17.89 -12.30 -0.69
C THR A 8 -16.57 -11.58 -0.47
N SER A 9 -16.31 -10.52 -1.26
CA SER A 9 -15.22 -9.59 -0.98
C SER A 9 -15.70 -8.43 -0.10
N ILE A 10 -14.85 -8.00 0.83
CA ILE A 10 -15.08 -6.83 1.68
C ILE A 10 -14.29 -5.65 1.09
N TYR A 11 -14.83 -4.44 1.18
CA TYR A 11 -14.12 -3.24 0.78
C TYR A 11 -13.93 -2.31 1.97
N SER A 12 -12.76 -1.69 2.07
CA SER A 12 -12.56 -0.62 3.03
C SER A 12 -13.35 0.63 2.61
N PRO A 13 -13.60 1.56 3.55
CA PRO A 13 -13.88 2.94 3.18
C PRO A 13 -12.78 3.49 2.26
N PRO A 14 -13.10 4.42 1.35
CA PRO A 14 -12.09 5.13 0.59
C PRO A 14 -11.14 5.91 1.50
N PHE A 15 -9.86 5.94 1.15
CA PHE A 15 -8.84 6.78 1.76
C PHE A 15 -8.09 7.55 0.69
N TYR A 16 -7.39 8.61 1.10
CA TYR A 16 -6.80 9.58 0.19
C TYR A 16 -5.32 9.80 0.50
N SER A 17 -4.53 10.09 -0.53
CA SER A 17 -3.12 10.45 -0.32
C SER A 17 -2.95 11.86 0.26
N SER A 18 -3.90 12.74 -0.02
CA SER A 18 -4.04 14.11 0.50
C SER A 18 -5.46 14.62 0.18
N PRO A 19 -5.91 15.79 0.67
CA PRO A 19 -7.22 16.34 0.33
C PRO A 19 -7.48 16.47 -1.18
N ASN A 20 -6.42 16.76 -1.95
CA ASN A 20 -6.45 16.88 -3.41
C ASN A 20 -5.76 15.71 -4.12
N GLY A 21 -5.58 14.59 -3.43
CA GLY A 21 -4.74 13.47 -3.84
C GLY A 21 -5.50 12.34 -4.55
N TYR A 22 -4.80 11.21 -4.69
CA TYR A 22 -5.38 9.97 -5.19
C TYR A 22 -6.46 9.47 -4.23
N LYS A 23 -7.59 9.01 -4.78
CA LYS A 23 -8.63 8.29 -4.04
C LYS A 23 -8.40 6.80 -4.22
N MET A 24 -8.35 6.07 -3.12
CA MET A 24 -7.94 4.66 -3.08
C MET A 24 -8.83 3.89 -2.11
N ARG A 25 -8.86 2.55 -2.23
CA ARG A 25 -9.45 1.67 -1.21
C ARG A 25 -8.84 0.29 -1.22
N ALA A 26 -9.11 -0.49 -0.19
CA ALA A 26 -8.78 -1.90 -0.12
C ALA A 26 -9.92 -2.77 -0.62
N ARG A 27 -9.59 -3.94 -1.17
CA ARG A 27 -10.51 -5.06 -1.37
C ARG A 27 -9.91 -6.31 -0.74
N LEU A 28 -10.66 -6.94 0.15
CA LEU A 28 -10.25 -8.10 0.92
C LEU A 28 -11.10 -9.31 0.54
N TYR A 29 -10.47 -10.46 0.38
CA TYR A 29 -11.13 -11.75 0.26
C TYR A 29 -10.65 -12.65 1.39
N LEU A 30 -11.48 -12.82 2.42
CA LEU A 30 -11.12 -13.63 3.59
C LEU A 30 -10.83 -15.09 3.21
N ASN A 31 -11.62 -15.67 2.31
CA ASN A 31 -11.43 -17.03 1.80
C ASN A 31 -10.64 -17.08 0.48
N GLY A 32 -9.86 -16.04 0.19
CA GLY A 32 -8.97 -15.98 -0.96
C GLY A 32 -9.65 -15.72 -2.31
N ASP A 33 -8.83 -15.45 -3.31
CA ASP A 33 -9.21 -15.17 -4.70
C ASP A 33 -8.36 -15.93 -5.71
N GLY A 34 -8.95 -16.28 -6.85
CA GLY A 34 -8.26 -17.03 -7.92
C GLY A 34 -7.59 -18.31 -7.42
N ASN A 35 -6.28 -18.44 -7.68
CA ASN A 35 -5.46 -19.59 -7.28
C ASN A 35 -5.15 -19.66 -5.76
N ALA A 36 -5.53 -18.64 -4.99
CA ALA A 36 -5.36 -18.58 -3.54
C ALA A 36 -6.66 -18.91 -2.77
N ARG A 37 -7.75 -19.17 -3.50
CA ARG A 37 -9.06 -19.49 -2.92
C ARG A 37 -8.96 -20.68 -1.95
N ARG A 38 -9.59 -20.54 -0.79
CA ARG A 38 -9.65 -21.52 0.33
C ARG A 38 -8.29 -21.86 0.96
N THR A 39 -7.19 -21.23 0.55
CA THR A 39 -5.85 -21.50 1.12
C THR A 39 -5.25 -20.27 1.78
N HIS A 40 -5.52 -19.08 1.25
CA HIS A 40 -5.00 -17.83 1.78
C HIS A 40 -6.09 -16.76 1.83
N MET A 41 -5.91 -15.78 2.70
CA MET A 41 -6.55 -14.48 2.58
C MET A 41 -5.86 -13.68 1.48
N SER A 42 -6.65 -13.08 0.58
CA SER A 42 -6.14 -12.25 -0.52
C SER A 42 -6.43 -10.78 -0.28
N MET A 43 -5.43 -9.93 -0.50
CA MET A 43 -5.53 -8.49 -0.25
C MET A 43 -5.18 -7.68 -1.50
N PHE A 44 -6.06 -6.76 -1.87
CA PHE A 44 -5.91 -5.96 -3.07
C PHE A 44 -6.09 -4.47 -2.80
N PHE A 45 -5.36 -3.68 -3.57
CA PHE A 45 -5.45 -2.24 -3.67
C PHE A 45 -6.31 -1.86 -4.87
N VAL A 46 -7.11 -0.81 -4.72
CA VAL A 46 -7.99 -0.31 -5.76
C VAL A 46 -7.78 1.19 -5.90
N LEU A 47 -7.38 1.62 -7.10
CA LEU A 47 -7.36 3.02 -7.48
C LEU A 47 -8.77 3.44 -7.93
N MET A 48 -9.26 4.57 -7.39
CA MET A 48 -10.61 5.07 -7.66
C MET A 48 -10.56 6.41 -8.38
N GLN A 49 -11.62 6.70 -9.14
CA GLN A 49 -11.79 8.00 -9.77
C GLN A 49 -11.98 9.12 -8.73
N SER A 50 -11.32 10.25 -8.98
CA SER A 50 -11.36 11.46 -8.17
C SER A 50 -11.51 12.70 -9.07
N SER A 51 -12.16 13.74 -8.56
CA SER A 51 -12.22 15.04 -9.26
C SER A 51 -10.83 15.66 -9.46
N ASN A 52 -9.85 15.25 -8.64
CA ASN A 52 -8.47 15.72 -8.72
C ASN A 52 -7.60 14.92 -9.68
N ASP A 53 -8.10 13.83 -10.31
CA ASP A 53 -7.31 13.04 -11.27
C ASP A 53 -6.63 13.86 -12.40
N PRO A 54 -7.20 14.96 -12.93
CA PRO A 54 -6.51 15.77 -13.95
C PRO A 54 -5.17 16.38 -13.51
N ILE A 55 -4.96 16.60 -12.20
CA ILE A 55 -3.73 17.22 -11.65
C ILE A 55 -2.73 16.19 -11.09
N LEU A 56 -3.09 14.90 -11.11
CA LEU A 56 -2.28 13.83 -10.56
C LEU A 56 -1.46 13.13 -11.65
N LYS A 57 -0.32 12.56 -11.25
CA LYS A 57 0.55 11.79 -12.15
C LYS A 57 -0.06 10.42 -12.44
N PHE A 58 -0.05 10.01 -13.70
CA PHE A 58 -0.40 8.64 -14.11
C PHE A 58 0.63 8.10 -15.12
N PRO A 59 0.84 6.78 -15.19
CA PRO A 59 0.24 5.74 -14.34
C PRO A 59 0.69 5.85 -12.87
N PHE A 60 -0.16 5.38 -11.96
CA PHE A 60 0.15 5.31 -10.52
C PHE A 60 1.32 4.35 -10.31
N ASN A 61 2.44 4.86 -9.78
CA ASN A 61 3.68 4.10 -9.64
C ASN A 61 4.32 4.35 -8.27
N TYR A 62 3.53 4.16 -7.21
CA TYR A 62 3.98 4.30 -5.82
C TYR A 62 3.91 2.94 -5.14
N LYS A 63 4.98 2.54 -4.42
CA LYS A 63 5.03 1.27 -3.68
C LYS A 63 3.86 1.22 -2.70
N VAL A 64 3.10 0.12 -2.74
CA VAL A 64 1.98 -0.14 -1.82
C VAL A 64 2.40 -1.25 -0.88
N THR A 65 2.24 -1.01 0.42
CA THR A 65 2.54 -1.98 1.48
C THR A 65 1.27 -2.29 2.26
N PHE A 66 1.00 -3.57 2.43
CA PHE A 66 -0.03 -4.08 3.32
C PHE A 66 0.60 -4.55 4.62
N CYS A 67 -0.10 -4.30 5.73
CA CYS A 67 0.30 -4.72 7.06
C CYS A 67 -0.91 -5.29 7.78
N LEU A 68 -0.82 -6.55 8.19
CA LEU A 68 -1.76 -7.22 9.09
C LEU A 68 -1.16 -7.21 10.50
N TYR A 69 -1.89 -6.61 11.43
CA TYR A 69 -1.42 -6.44 12.80
C TYR A 69 -1.48 -7.75 13.59
N ASP A 70 -0.34 -8.12 14.14
CA ASP A 70 -0.26 -8.92 15.37
C ASP A 70 -0.77 -8.06 16.54
N GLN A 71 -1.81 -8.54 17.21
CA GLN A 71 -2.51 -7.87 18.31
C GLN A 71 -1.93 -8.24 19.69
N THR A 72 -0.84 -9.00 19.73
CA THR A 72 -0.11 -9.34 20.95
C THR A 72 1.01 -8.34 21.24
N PRO A 73 1.59 -8.34 22.46
CA PRO A 73 2.76 -7.53 22.77
C PRO A 73 3.99 -7.81 21.90
N ALA A 74 4.03 -8.94 21.18
CA ALA A 74 5.15 -9.29 20.31
C ALA A 74 5.21 -8.42 19.03
N GLN A 75 4.08 -7.84 18.60
CA GLN A 75 3.98 -6.95 17.43
C GLN A 75 4.64 -7.51 16.15
N ARG A 76 4.57 -8.83 15.93
CA ARG A 76 5.11 -9.50 14.73
C ARG A 76 4.14 -9.39 13.56
N HIS A 77 3.95 -8.15 13.10
CA HIS A 77 3.03 -7.86 12.00
C HIS A 77 3.45 -8.56 10.70
N ILE A 78 2.46 -9.00 9.91
CA ILE A 78 2.71 -9.53 8.57
C ILE A 78 2.70 -8.38 7.59
N ILE A 79 3.83 -8.19 6.91
CA ILE A 79 4.04 -7.07 6.01
C ILE A 79 4.42 -7.63 4.64
N ASP A 80 3.70 -7.20 3.61
CA ASP A 80 4.04 -7.51 2.23
C ASP A 80 3.75 -6.29 1.35
N SER A 81 4.48 -6.14 0.25
CA SER A 81 4.42 -4.96 -0.59
C SER A 81 4.59 -5.29 -2.05
N PHE A 82 4.03 -4.44 -2.91
CA PHE A 82 4.22 -4.54 -4.34
C PHE A 82 4.50 -3.17 -4.95
N ARG A 83 5.25 -3.14 -6.05
CA ARG A 83 5.35 -1.98 -6.93
C ARG A 83 4.33 -2.15 -8.07
N PRO A 84 3.46 -1.16 -8.31
CA PRO A 84 2.50 -1.18 -9.41
C PRO A 84 3.15 -1.47 -10.77
N ASP A 85 2.59 -2.40 -11.56
CA ASP A 85 2.98 -2.54 -12.97
C ASP A 85 2.36 -1.41 -13.79
N ILE A 86 3.19 -0.48 -14.26
CA ILE A 86 2.76 0.69 -15.03
C ILE A 86 2.08 0.35 -16.36
N ARG A 87 2.21 -0.88 -16.86
CA ARG A 87 1.52 -1.35 -18.06
C ARG A 87 0.12 -1.88 -17.75
N SER A 88 -0.17 -2.20 -16.50
CA SER A 88 -1.48 -2.71 -16.08
C SER A 88 -2.54 -1.61 -16.12
N SER A 89 -3.75 -1.99 -16.56
CA SER A 89 -4.93 -1.11 -16.53
C SER A 89 -5.35 -0.75 -15.10
N SER A 90 -4.98 -1.55 -14.09
CA SER A 90 -5.26 -1.28 -12.67
C SER A 90 -4.71 0.05 -12.18
N PHE A 91 -3.60 0.51 -12.77
CA PHE A 91 -2.87 1.69 -12.31
C PHE A 91 -2.88 2.86 -13.30
N GLN A 92 -3.63 2.74 -14.40
CA GLN A 92 -3.87 3.87 -15.30
C GLN A 92 -4.83 4.87 -14.65
N ARG A 93 -4.90 6.07 -15.24
CA ARG A 93 -5.89 7.08 -14.84
C ARG A 93 -7.31 6.48 -14.87
N PRO A 94 -8.04 6.48 -13.75
CA PRO A 94 -9.39 5.92 -13.71
C PRO A 94 -10.34 6.59 -14.70
N ARG A 95 -11.05 5.76 -15.45
CA ARG A 95 -12.13 6.20 -16.36
C ARG A 95 -13.52 5.90 -15.80
N MET A 96 -13.59 4.99 -14.82
CA MET A 96 -14.79 4.55 -14.12
C MET A 96 -14.56 4.72 -12.62
N ASN A 97 -15.61 4.52 -11.81
CA ASN A 97 -15.55 4.66 -10.35
C ASN A 97 -14.36 3.94 -9.69
N MET A 98 -13.99 2.76 -10.19
CA MET A 98 -12.88 1.94 -9.69
C MET A 98 -12.14 1.27 -10.85
N ASN A 99 -10.82 1.25 -10.78
CA ASN A 99 -10.01 0.36 -11.62
C ASN A 99 -10.10 -1.10 -11.14
N ILE A 100 -9.57 -2.01 -11.95
CA ILE A 100 -9.41 -3.43 -11.57
C ILE A 100 -8.47 -3.51 -10.37
N ALA A 101 -8.89 -4.24 -9.33
CA ALA A 101 -8.10 -4.44 -8.13
C ALA A 101 -6.78 -5.17 -8.43
N SER A 102 -5.70 -4.78 -7.78
CA SER A 102 -4.38 -5.41 -7.92
C SER A 102 -3.67 -5.45 -6.57
N GLY A 103 -2.92 -6.52 -6.30
CA GLY A 103 -2.36 -6.78 -4.98
C GLY A 103 -1.84 -8.20 -4.87
N ILE A 104 -2.03 -8.82 -3.71
CA ILE A 104 -1.32 -10.03 -3.29
C ILE A 104 -2.36 -11.14 -3.04
N PRO A 105 -2.54 -12.08 -3.99
CA PRO A 105 -3.51 -13.17 -3.83
C PRO A 105 -3.20 -14.07 -2.64
N LYS A 106 -1.93 -14.38 -2.39
CA LYS A 106 -1.49 -15.25 -1.28
C LYS A 106 -0.89 -14.42 -0.14
N PHE A 107 -1.65 -13.44 0.37
CA PHE A 107 -1.12 -12.50 1.37
C PHE A 107 -0.89 -13.15 2.74
N PHE A 108 -1.84 -13.94 3.24
CA PHE A 108 -1.68 -14.62 4.52
C PHE A 108 -2.39 -15.98 4.54
N PRO A 109 -1.75 -17.07 5.03
CA PRO A 109 -2.37 -18.40 5.06
C PRO A 109 -3.66 -18.41 5.89
N LEU A 110 -4.70 -19.05 5.35
CA LEU A 110 -6.01 -19.10 6.01
C LEU A 110 -5.97 -19.95 7.28
N GLU A 111 -5.14 -20.99 7.31
CA GLU A 111 -4.93 -21.83 8.49
C GLU A 111 -4.46 -21.02 9.71
N ASN A 112 -3.58 -20.04 9.51
CA ASN A 112 -3.05 -19.19 10.59
C ASN A 112 -4.10 -18.18 11.10
N ILE A 113 -5.09 -17.81 10.26
CA ILE A 113 -6.22 -16.96 10.67
C ILE A 113 -7.21 -17.78 11.49
N GLN A 114 -7.46 -19.03 11.07
CA GLN A 114 -8.45 -19.92 11.66
C GLN A 114 -7.95 -20.63 12.93
N GLN A 115 -6.64 -20.60 13.18
CA GLN A 115 -6.04 -21.15 14.38
C GLN A 115 -6.64 -20.50 15.63
N GLU A 116 -7.02 -21.34 16.60
CA GLU A 116 -7.46 -20.87 17.92
C GLU A 116 -6.35 -20.06 18.60
N GLY A 117 -6.69 -18.88 19.13
CA GLY A 117 -5.72 -17.96 19.69
C GLY A 117 -4.82 -17.27 18.67
N SER A 118 -5.22 -17.21 17.39
CA SER A 118 -4.47 -16.49 16.35
C SER A 118 -4.12 -15.07 16.80
N PRO A 119 -2.84 -14.67 16.82
CA PRO A 119 -2.45 -13.32 17.25
C PRO A 119 -2.99 -12.22 16.32
N TYR A 120 -3.42 -12.59 15.11
CA TYR A 120 -3.93 -11.67 14.09
C TYR A 120 -5.45 -11.46 14.16
N VAL A 121 -6.18 -12.33 14.86
CA VAL A 121 -7.62 -12.22 15.08
C VAL A 121 -7.92 -12.36 16.57
N GLN A 122 -8.29 -11.27 17.21
CA GLN A 122 -8.67 -11.21 18.62
C GLN A 122 -10.10 -10.65 18.69
N ASP A 123 -10.95 -11.24 19.53
CA ASP A 123 -12.37 -10.85 19.67
C ASP A 123 -13.13 -10.74 18.34
N ASN A 124 -12.82 -11.64 17.38
CA ASN A 124 -13.37 -11.65 16.02
C ASN A 124 -13.08 -10.36 15.23
N ILE A 125 -11.99 -9.66 15.58
CA ILE A 125 -11.54 -8.41 14.95
C ILE A 125 -10.14 -8.60 14.40
N MET A 126 -9.90 -8.04 13.21
CA MET A 126 -8.61 -8.00 12.53
C MET A 126 -8.30 -6.55 12.14
N PHE A 127 -7.05 -6.12 12.33
CA PHE A 127 -6.61 -4.79 11.91
C PHE A 127 -5.65 -4.88 10.72
N ILE A 128 -5.93 -4.08 9.70
CA ILE A 128 -5.16 -4.02 8.47
C ILE A 128 -4.81 -2.56 8.17
N LYS A 129 -3.56 -2.30 7.85
CA LYS A 129 -3.08 -1.00 7.39
C LYS A 129 -2.50 -1.09 5.99
N ILE A 130 -2.78 -0.04 5.22
CA ILE A 130 -2.22 0.16 3.89
C ILE A 130 -1.35 1.40 3.93
N LEU A 131 -0.11 1.27 3.49
CA LEU A 131 0.79 2.38 3.31
C LEU A 131 1.10 2.54 1.82
N VAL A 132 1.10 3.78 1.36
CA VAL A 132 1.52 4.11 -0.01
C VAL A 132 2.72 5.05 0.09
N ASN A 133 3.83 4.64 -0.50
CA ASN A 133 5.06 5.41 -0.46
C ASN A 133 5.07 6.47 -1.58
N PHE A 134 4.65 7.69 -1.24
CA PHE A 134 4.69 8.84 -2.13
C PHE A 134 6.06 9.54 -2.18
N ARG A 135 7.10 9.02 -1.50
CA ARG A 135 8.45 9.61 -1.53
C ARG A 135 9.10 9.57 -2.91
N CYS A 136 8.57 8.78 -3.85
CA CYS A 136 8.98 8.83 -5.26
C CYS A 136 8.36 10.01 -6.05
N LEU A 137 7.72 10.99 -5.41
CA LEU A 137 7.34 12.23 -6.09
C LEU A 137 8.59 13.05 -6.43
N PRO A 138 8.64 13.68 -7.63
CA PRO A 138 9.68 14.64 -7.96
C PRO A 138 9.85 15.68 -6.85
N LYS A 139 11.09 15.98 -6.47
CA LYS A 139 11.41 16.99 -5.43
C LYS A 139 10.75 18.35 -5.71
N THR A 140 10.52 18.67 -6.98
CA THR A 140 9.81 19.86 -7.46
C THR A 140 8.37 19.97 -6.94
N LEU A 141 7.73 18.86 -6.57
CA LEU A 141 6.37 18.84 -6.05
C LEU A 141 6.30 18.89 -4.52
N LEU A 142 7.42 18.72 -3.81
CA LEU A 142 7.44 18.80 -2.34
C LEU A 142 7.04 20.20 -1.85
N HIS A 143 7.43 21.25 -2.58
CA HIS A 143 7.04 22.61 -2.25
C HIS A 143 5.52 22.79 -2.26
N TYR A 144 4.80 22.12 -3.17
CA TYR A 144 3.34 22.18 -3.29
C TYR A 144 2.59 21.33 -2.24
N ILE A 145 3.19 20.22 -1.79
CA ILE A 145 2.57 19.30 -0.83
C ILE A 145 2.74 19.77 0.62
N PHE A 146 3.84 20.45 0.93
CA PHE A 146 4.08 20.97 2.28
C PHE A 146 3.61 22.41 2.48
N SER A 147 3.14 23.09 1.42
CA SER A 147 2.45 24.38 1.51
C SER A 147 0.92 24.26 1.68
N LEU A 148 0.41 23.07 2.00
CA LEU A 148 -1.02 22.79 2.19
C LEU A 148 -1.67 23.48 3.41
N ASN A 149 -0.92 24.23 4.22
CA ASN A 149 -1.50 25.07 5.27
C ASN A 149 -1.08 26.54 5.08
N PRO A 150 -1.86 27.34 4.33
CA PRO A 150 -1.55 28.75 4.12
C PRO A 150 -1.58 29.59 5.41
N GLY A 151 -2.07 29.03 6.53
CA GLY A 151 -2.02 29.65 7.85
C GLY A 151 -0.69 29.51 8.59
N LEU A 152 0.28 28.75 8.06
CA LEU A 152 1.61 28.64 8.66
C LEU A 152 2.58 29.68 8.08
N PRO A 153 3.43 30.32 8.90
CA PRO A 153 4.47 31.21 8.39
C PRO A 153 5.40 30.51 7.38
N MET A 154 5.83 31.22 6.34
CA MET A 154 6.65 30.68 5.24
C MET A 154 7.90 29.95 5.70
N HIS A 155 8.58 30.45 6.75
CA HIS A 155 9.80 29.81 7.27
C HIS A 155 9.52 28.42 7.87
N VAL A 156 8.35 28.21 8.48
CA VAL A 156 7.93 26.89 9.02
C VAL A 156 7.63 25.92 7.88
N GLN A 157 6.98 26.40 6.82
CA GLN A 157 6.73 25.60 5.63
C GLN A 157 8.05 25.19 4.97
N GLN A 158 9.00 26.13 4.83
CA GLN A 158 10.33 25.87 4.26
C GLN A 158 11.14 24.89 5.10
N ALA A 159 11.09 24.99 6.43
CA ALA A 159 11.77 24.04 7.32
C ALA A 159 11.23 22.62 7.16
N LYS A 160 9.90 22.46 7.06
CA LYS A 160 9.26 21.15 6.79
C LYS A 160 9.70 20.58 5.44
N ILE A 161 9.70 21.40 4.39
CA ILE A 161 10.17 21.01 3.05
C ILE A 161 11.63 20.53 3.13
N ASN A 162 12.52 21.32 3.73
CA ASN A 162 13.95 21.00 3.81
C ASN A 162 14.19 19.70 4.60
N SER A 163 13.51 19.54 5.75
CA SER A 163 13.63 18.32 6.57
C SER A 163 13.20 17.05 5.84
N GLU A 164 12.19 17.16 4.97
CA GLU A 164 11.70 16.04 4.16
C GLU A 164 12.60 15.76 2.96
N VAL A 165 13.17 16.80 2.33
CA VAL A 165 14.21 16.63 1.29
C VAL A 165 15.42 15.90 1.87
N GLU A 166 15.91 16.32 3.04
CA GLU A 166 17.04 15.67 3.71
C GLU A 166 16.73 14.22 4.09
N ARG A 167 15.51 13.95 4.58
CA ARG A 167 15.08 12.58 4.87
C ARG A 167 15.08 11.71 3.61
N MET A 168 14.56 12.24 2.50
CA MET A 168 14.56 11.53 1.22
C MET A 168 15.96 11.23 0.69
N HIS A 169 16.93 12.13 0.90
CA HIS A 169 18.34 11.87 0.56
C HIS A 169 18.93 10.72 1.38
N ARG A 170 18.60 10.64 2.68
CA ARG A 170 19.05 9.54 3.53
C ARG A 170 18.43 8.20 3.12
N ASP A 171 17.13 8.19 2.83
CA ASP A 171 16.43 6.97 2.43
C ASP A 171 16.93 6.42 1.08
N GLN A 172 17.28 7.30 0.12
CA GLN A 172 17.88 6.88 -1.16
C GLN A 172 19.24 6.21 -0.97
N HIS A 173 20.08 6.71 -0.06
CA HIS A 173 21.34 6.07 0.27
C HIS A 173 21.17 4.73 0.99
N HIS A 174 20.08 4.54 1.73
CA HIS A 174 19.79 3.28 2.40
C HIS A 174 19.28 2.21 1.42
N GLU A 175 18.35 2.57 0.51
CA GLU A 175 17.86 1.65 -0.53
C GLU A 175 18.97 1.25 -1.53
N SER A 176 19.93 2.12 -1.84
CA SER A 176 21.07 1.77 -2.70
C SER A 176 21.99 0.74 -2.05
N ASN A 177 22.24 0.88 -0.74
CA ASN A 177 23.11 -0.05 -0.01
C ASN A 177 22.44 -1.42 0.18
N GLU A 178 21.13 -1.47 0.44
CA GLU A 178 20.39 -2.74 0.52
C GLU A 178 20.34 -3.48 -0.83
N GLN A 179 20.28 -2.76 -1.96
CA GLN A 179 20.36 -3.37 -3.28
C GLN A 179 21.77 -3.91 -3.60
N GLU A 180 22.83 -3.16 -3.26
CA GLU A 180 24.23 -3.61 -3.40
C GLU A 180 24.52 -4.86 -2.55
N ASP A 181 24.08 -4.89 -1.28
CA ASP A 181 24.27 -6.04 -0.39
C ASP A 181 23.51 -7.29 -0.89
N THR A 182 22.34 -7.11 -1.50
CA THR A 182 21.56 -8.21 -2.09
C THR A 182 22.22 -8.73 -3.38
N GLU A 183 22.82 -7.86 -4.18
CA GLU A 183 23.49 -8.22 -5.44
C GLU A 183 24.83 -8.93 -5.19
N LEU A 184 25.61 -8.48 -4.20
CA LEU A 184 26.82 -9.16 -3.69
C LEU A 184 26.52 -10.55 -3.12
N SER A 185 25.39 -10.71 -2.41
CA SER A 185 24.96 -12.01 -1.87
C SER A 185 24.56 -13.01 -2.95
N ILE A 186 24.12 -12.53 -4.12
CA ILE A 186 23.74 -13.37 -5.26
C ILE A 186 25.00 -13.78 -6.06
N GLU A 187 26.00 -12.92 -6.19
CA GLU A 187 27.27 -13.28 -6.85
C GLU A 187 28.11 -14.30 -6.05
N GLU A 188 28.08 -14.29 -4.72
CA GLU A 188 28.79 -15.28 -3.89
C GLU A 188 28.13 -16.67 -3.83
N SER A 189 26.93 -16.84 -4.41
CA SER A 189 26.16 -18.11 -4.35
C SER A 189 26.08 -18.89 -5.68
N VAL A 190 26.82 -18.46 -6.70
CA VAL A 190 26.95 -19.21 -7.97
C VAL A 190 28.27 -20.00 -7.96
N PRO A 191 28.25 -21.34 -7.97
CA PRO A 191 29.46 -22.18 -8.02
C PRO A 191 30.14 -22.20 -9.39
#